data_AF-A0A951Q1X2-F1
#
_entry.id   AF-A0A951Q1X2-F1
#
_cell.length_a   1.000
_cell.length_b   1.000
_cell.length_c   1.000
_cell.angle_alpha   90.00
_cell.angle_beta   90.00
_cell.angle_gamma   90.00
#
_symmetry.space_group_name_H-M   'P 1'
#
loop_
_entity.id
_entity.type
_entity.pdbx_description
1 polymer ?
#
loop_
_entity_poly.entity_id
_entity_poly.type
_entity_poly.pdbx_seq_one_letter_code
_entity_poly.pdbx_strand_id
1 'polypeptide(L)'
;MIIGSNVTTVQRVSSYCLKKTPYIFPYYGVPTDEEMNLFAPNIIVLCLPLPENFQHQICQPYILWSEDLTLEGQSFVNSPTDLYDLLHEVVQA
;
A
#
# COMPACT_ATOMS: atom_id res chain seq x y z
N MET A 1 -5.16 3.34 -2.24
CA MET A 1 -5.65 2.48 -1.12
C MET A 1 -4.46 1.91 -0.38
N ILE A 2 -4.53 1.76 0.95
CA ILE A 2 -3.42 1.29 1.78
C ILE A 2 -3.90 0.05 2.52
N ILE A 3 -3.31 -1.10 2.22
CA ILE A 3 -3.79 -2.40 2.67
C ILE A 3 -2.75 -3.03 3.58
N GLY A 4 -3.16 -3.57 4.72
CA GLY A 4 -2.26 -4.31 5.59
C GLY A 4 -2.97 -5.04 6.72
N SER A 5 -2.24 -5.94 7.37
CA SER A 5 -2.71 -6.70 8.54
C SER A 5 -2.46 -5.97 9.85
N ASN A 6 -1.38 -5.19 9.94
CA ASN A 6 -1.03 -4.40 11.14
C ASN A 6 -1.69 -3.02 11.10
N VAL A 7 -2.62 -2.78 12.04
CA VAL A 7 -3.37 -1.51 12.15
C VAL A 7 -2.43 -0.31 12.31
N THR A 8 -1.41 -0.42 13.16
CA THR A 8 -0.48 0.68 13.43
C THR A 8 0.32 1.04 12.19
N THR A 9 0.80 0.05 11.44
CA THR A 9 1.54 0.27 10.19
C THR A 9 0.64 0.92 9.14
N VAL A 10 -0.57 0.40 8.92
CA VAL A 10 -1.53 0.98 7.96
C VAL A 10 -1.87 2.44 8.31
N GLN A 11 -2.11 2.76 9.58
CA GLN A 11 -2.37 4.14 10.02
C GLN A 11 -1.17 5.06 9.84
N ARG A 12 0.04 4.58 10.14
CA ARG A 12 1.28 5.33 9.97
C ARG A 12 1.53 5.66 8.51
N VAL A 13 1.46 4.65 7.63
CA VAL A 13 1.64 4.83 6.18
C VAL A 13 0.53 5.72 5.60
N SER A 14 -0.71 5.58 6.08
CA SER A 14 -1.80 6.50 5.74
C SER A 14 -1.46 7.95 6.11
N SER A 15 -0.91 8.17 7.29
CA SER A 15 -0.49 9.51 7.75
C SER A 15 0.64 10.08 6.88
N TYR A 16 1.52 9.24 6.33
CA TYR A 16 2.53 9.68 5.37
C TYR A 16 1.88 10.12 4.07
N CYS A 17 1.04 9.28 3.49
CA CYS A 17 0.39 9.55 2.21
C CYS A 17 -0.53 10.80 2.30
N LEU A 18 -1.18 11.05 3.44
CA LEU A 18 -2.10 12.18 3.64
C LEU A 18 -1.43 13.55 3.43
N LYS A 19 -0.09 13.61 3.56
CA LYS A 19 0.67 14.83 3.27
C LYS A 19 0.75 15.17 1.78
N LYS A 20 0.42 14.22 0.90
CA LYS A 20 0.50 14.37 -0.57
C LYS A 20 -0.87 14.34 -1.23
N THR A 21 -1.79 13.53 -0.73
CA THR A 21 -3.15 13.42 -1.29
C THR A 21 -4.18 13.24 -0.17
N PRO A 22 -5.34 13.93 -0.24
CA PRO A 22 -6.41 13.73 0.73
C PRO A 22 -7.20 12.43 0.48
N TYR A 23 -7.05 11.80 -0.68
CA TYR A 23 -7.85 10.62 -1.08
C TYR A 23 -7.14 9.32 -0.70
N ILE A 24 -7.18 8.99 0.59
CA ILE A 24 -6.59 7.76 1.12
C ILE A 24 -7.66 6.91 1.77
N PHE A 25 -7.65 5.65 1.39
CA PHE A 25 -8.51 4.62 1.95
C PHE A 25 -7.65 3.57 2.64
N PRO A 26 -7.57 3.59 3.99
CA PRO A 26 -6.95 2.53 4.76
C PRO A 26 -7.84 1.30 4.78
N TYR A 27 -7.26 0.12 4.57
CA TYR A 27 -7.97 -1.15 4.55
C TYR A 27 -7.21 -2.18 5.38
N TYR A 28 -7.94 -2.89 6.24
CA TYR A 28 -7.39 -3.87 7.15
C TYR A 28 -7.85 -5.27 6.74
N GLY A 29 -6.91 -6.10 6.30
CA GLY A 29 -7.20 -7.44 5.76
C GLY A 29 -7.04 -7.53 4.25
N VAL A 30 -7.77 -8.45 3.61
CA VAL A 30 -7.72 -8.69 2.16
C VAL A 30 -9.01 -8.17 1.51
N PRO A 31 -8.95 -7.14 0.64
CA PRO A 31 -10.14 -6.66 -0.04
C PRO A 31 -10.65 -7.72 -1.01
N THR A 32 -11.96 -7.82 -1.12
CA THR A 32 -12.64 -8.63 -2.14
C THR A 32 -12.57 -7.96 -3.52
N ASP A 33 -12.77 -8.74 -4.58
CA ASP A 33 -12.87 -8.20 -5.95
C ASP A 33 -13.97 -7.14 -6.08
N GLU A 34 -15.10 -7.31 -5.39
CA GLU A 34 -16.20 -6.33 -5.37
C GLU A 34 -15.74 -5.01 -4.75
N GLU A 35 -15.03 -5.04 -3.62
CA GLU A 35 -14.46 -3.85 -2.99
C GLU A 35 -13.40 -3.21 -3.87
N MET A 36 -12.52 -4.00 -4.49
CA MET A 36 -11.49 -3.49 -5.41
C MET A 36 -12.11 -2.79 -6.63
N ASN A 37 -13.22 -3.32 -7.16
CA ASN A 37 -13.97 -2.70 -8.25
C ASN A 37 -14.74 -1.46 -7.80
N LEU A 38 -15.32 -1.48 -6.59
CA LEU A 38 -16.08 -0.36 -6.04
C LEU A 38 -15.19 0.84 -5.72
N PHE A 39 -14.06 0.60 -5.05
CA PHE A 39 -13.14 1.66 -4.66
C PHE A 39 -12.21 2.08 -5.79
N ALA A 40 -11.98 1.20 -6.78
CA ALA A 40 -11.18 1.44 -7.98
C ALA A 40 -9.88 2.24 -7.70
N PRO A 41 -9.00 1.76 -6.80
CA PRO A 41 -7.86 2.55 -6.37
C PRO A 41 -6.87 2.77 -7.52
N ASN A 42 -6.42 4.02 -7.72
CA ASN A 42 -5.40 4.33 -8.74
C ASN A 42 -4.04 3.69 -8.42
N ILE A 43 -3.71 3.63 -7.12
CA ILE A 43 -2.50 2.99 -6.61
C ILE A 43 -2.82 2.29 -5.29
N ILE A 44 -2.11 1.19 -5.06
CA ILE A 44 -2.18 0.42 -3.83
C ILE A 44 -0.85 0.50 -3.08
N VAL A 45 -0.88 0.72 -1.77
CA VAL A 45 0.28 0.51 -0.90
C VAL A 45 0.01 -0.74 -0.06
N LEU A 46 0.86 -1.74 -0.19
CA LEU A 46 0.76 -3.04 0.49
C LEU A 46 1.73 -3.07 1.66
N CYS A 47 1.22 -2.99 2.89
CA CYS A 47 2.02 -3.06 4.11
C CYS A 47 2.30 -4.53 4.45
N LEU A 48 3.57 -4.91 4.40
CA LEU A 48 4.07 -6.23 4.77
C LEU A 48 4.07 -6.41 6.30
N PRO A 49 3.91 -7.65 6.81
CA PRO A 49 3.58 -8.86 6.05
C PRO A 49 2.11 -8.87 5.58
N LEU A 50 1.89 -9.37 4.37
CA LEU A 50 0.54 -9.55 3.84
C LEU A 50 -0.17 -10.73 4.53
N PRO A 51 -1.51 -10.68 4.64
CA PRO A 51 -2.29 -11.84 5.08
C PRO A 51 -2.03 -13.08 4.22
N GLU A 52 -2.02 -14.28 4.81
CA GLU A 52 -1.74 -15.54 4.08
C GLU A 52 -2.72 -15.82 2.92
N ASN A 53 -3.93 -15.31 3.01
CA ASN A 53 -4.98 -15.42 2.01
C ASN A 53 -4.97 -14.27 0.99
N PHE A 54 -3.91 -13.45 0.95
CA PHE A 54 -3.74 -12.39 -0.04
C PHE A 54 -3.37 -12.99 -1.40
N GLN A 55 -4.35 -13.61 -2.07
CA GLN A 55 -4.20 -14.26 -3.38
C GLN A 55 -4.69 -13.40 -4.55
N HIS A 56 -4.90 -12.11 -4.33
CA HIS A 56 -5.45 -11.24 -5.37
C HIS A 56 -4.41 -10.97 -6.45
N GLN A 57 -4.80 -11.21 -7.70
CA GLN A 57 -4.11 -10.64 -8.86
C GLN A 57 -4.36 -9.13 -8.83
N ILE A 58 -3.49 -8.41 -8.12
CA ILE A 58 -3.51 -6.96 -8.16
C ILE A 58 -3.13 -6.54 -9.58
N CYS A 59 -4.12 -6.08 -10.33
CA CYS A 59 -3.92 -5.51 -11.66
C CYS A 59 -3.52 -4.03 -11.60
N GLN A 60 -3.70 -3.37 -10.46
CA GLN A 60 -3.33 -1.97 -10.25
C GLN A 60 -1.84 -1.82 -9.92
N PRO A 61 -1.22 -0.66 -10.21
CA PRO A 61 0.09 -0.33 -9.69
C PRO A 61 0.12 -0.44 -8.16
N TYR A 62 1.15 -1.08 -7.62
CA TYR A 62 1.32 -1.22 -6.18
C TYR A 62 2.74 -0.90 -5.71
N ILE A 63 2.82 -0.41 -4.46
CA ILE A 63 4.06 -0.17 -3.72
C ILE A 63 4.07 -1.12 -2.53
N LEU A 64 5.16 -1.86 -2.33
CA LEU A 64 5.37 -2.67 -1.13
C LEU A 64 5.99 -1.82 -0.04
N TRP A 65 5.34 -1.70 1.11
CA TRP A 65 5.87 -1.07 2.32
C TRP A 65 6.28 -2.14 3.32
N SER A 66 7.49 -2.07 3.86
CA SER A 66 7.92 -2.89 4.99
C SER A 66 8.65 -2.05 6.02
N GLU A 67 8.36 -2.31 7.30
CA GLU A 67 9.17 -1.83 8.41
C GLU A 67 10.27 -2.84 8.79
N ASP A 68 10.21 -4.05 8.23
CA ASP A 68 11.21 -5.10 8.40
C ASP A 68 12.25 -5.02 7.28
N LEU A 69 13.51 -4.76 7.69
CA LEU A 69 14.66 -4.64 6.82
C LEU A 69 15.30 -5.99 6.47
N THR A 70 14.82 -7.08 7.06
CA THR A 70 15.38 -8.43 6.86
C THR A 70 14.79 -9.17 5.65
N LEU A 71 13.82 -8.58 4.96
CA LEU A 71 13.19 -9.13 3.77
C LEU A 71 14.13 -9.07 2.56
N GLU A 72 15.10 -9.97 2.49
CA GLU A 72 16.01 -10.05 1.35
C GLU A 72 15.27 -10.49 0.07
N GLY A 73 15.44 -9.75 -1.03
CA GLY A 73 14.99 -10.16 -2.37
C GLY A 73 13.68 -9.56 -2.89
N GLN A 74 12.96 -8.74 -2.11
CA GLN A 74 11.83 -7.94 -2.62
C GLN A 74 12.20 -6.44 -2.64
N SER A 75 11.77 -5.73 -3.69
CA SER A 75 11.88 -4.27 -3.75
C SER A 75 10.74 -3.66 -2.91
N PHE A 76 11.02 -3.33 -1.65
CA PHE A 76 10.09 -2.65 -0.76
C PHE A 76 10.65 -1.29 -0.32
N VAL A 77 9.75 -0.39 0.05
CA VAL A 77 10.09 0.88 0.69
C VAL A 77 9.93 0.77 2.20
N ASN A 78 10.81 1.44 2.93
CA ASN A 78 10.80 1.50 4.39
C ASN A 78 10.91 2.94 4.93
N SER A 79 11.05 3.93 4.03
CA SER A 79 11.16 5.33 4.39
C SER A 79 10.02 6.13 3.76
N PRO A 80 9.51 7.18 4.47
CA PRO A 80 8.50 8.06 3.90
C PRO A 80 8.96 8.74 2.61
N THR A 81 10.26 9.03 2.47
CA THR A 81 10.83 9.69 1.29
C THR A 81 10.68 8.80 0.06
N ASP A 82 11.11 7.55 0.14
CA ASP A 82 11.03 6.62 -1.00
C ASP A 82 9.57 6.36 -1.38
N LEU A 83 8.68 6.26 -0.38
CA LEU A 83 7.25 6.16 -0.61
C LEU A 83 6.71 7.38 -1.37
N TYR A 84 7.17 8.59 -1.05
CA TYR A 84 6.76 9.81 -1.75
C TYR A 84 7.25 9.88 -3.18
N ASP A 85 8.49 9.47 -3.42
CA ASP A 85 9.08 9.49 -4.76
C ASP A 85 8.32 8.52 -5.68
N LEU A 86 8.05 7.30 -5.21
CA LEU A 86 7.24 6.33 -5.96
C LEU A 86 5.78 6.76 -6.16
N LEU A 87 5.15 7.35 -5.14
CA LEU A 87 3.80 7.88 -5.29
C LEU A 87 3.73 8.98 -6.35
N HIS A 88 4.77 9.80 -6.47
CA HIS A 88 4.82 10.85 -7.48
C HIS A 88 5.01 10.29 -8.89
N GLU A 89 5.87 9.28 -9.05
CA GLU A 89 6.09 8.61 -10.34
C GLU A 89 4.81 7.95 -10.86
N VAL A 90 4.09 7.22 -10.00
CA VAL A 90 2.89 6.47 -10.40
C VAL A 90 1.68 7.38 -10.68
N VAL A 91 1.57 8.53 -10.01
CA VAL A 91 0.45 9.47 -10.22
C VAL A 91 0.63 10.33 -11.48
N GLN A 92 1.85 10.48 -12.00
CA GLN A 92 2.13 11.26 -13.21
C GLN A 92 2.32 10.41 -14.49
N ALA A 93 2.29 9.08 -14.38
CA ALA A 93 2.32 8.13 -15.50
C ALA A 93 0.93 7.84 -16.05
#